data_AF-A0A963H7K9-F1
#
_entry.id   AF-A0A963H7K9-F1
#
_cell.length_a   1.000
_cell.length_b   1.000
_cell.length_c   1.000
_cell.angle_alpha   90.00
_cell.angle_beta   90.00
_cell.angle_gamma   90.00
#
_symmetry.space_group_name_H-M   'P 1'
#
loop_
_entity.id
_entity.type
_entity.pdbx_description
1 polymer ?
#
loop_
_entity_poly.entity_id
_entity_poly.type
_entity_poly.pdbx_seq_one_letter_code
_entity_poly.pdbx_strand_id
1 'polypeptide(L)' 'MSIKSDKWIRRMAESEAMIEPFAPDLVRTNETGKIVSYGTSSYGYDVRC' A
#
# COMPACT_ATOMS: atom_id res chain seq x y z
N MET A 1 -19.40 -0.24 -9.49
CA MET A 1 -18.33 -0.79 -8.64
C MET A 1 -17.77 0.37 -7.82
N SER A 2 -17.67 0.27 -6.50
CA SER A 2 -17.16 1.35 -5.65
C SER A 2 -15.65 1.20 -5.40
N ILE A 3 -14.95 2.33 -5.27
CA ILE A 3 -13.54 2.34 -4.86
C ILE A 3 -13.45 1.88 -3.41
N LYS A 4 -12.48 1.02 -3.11
CA LYS A 4 -12.26 0.46 -1.77
C LYS A 4 -11.30 1.33 -0.97
N SER A 5 -11.57 1.48 0.32
CA SER A 5 -10.71 2.27 1.23
C SER A 5 -9.48 1.50 1.66
N ASP A 6 -8.49 2.23 2.18
CA ASP A 6 -7.30 1.73 2.87
C ASP A 6 -7.58 0.54 3.82
N LYS A 7 -8.61 0.64 4.67
CA LYS A 7 -8.99 -0.41 5.63
C LYS A 7 -9.37 -1.71 4.94
N TRP A 8 -10.07 -1.61 3.81
CA TRP A 8 -10.42 -2.79 3.02
C TRP A 8 -9.19 -3.37 2.35
N ILE A 9 -8.33 -2.53 1.78
CA ILE A 9 -7.08 -2.95 1.13
C ILE A 9 -6.18 -3.70 2.12
N ARG A 10 -5.97 -3.13 3.32
CA ARG A 10 -5.19 -3.76 4.41
C ARG A 10 -5.74 -5.13 4.78
N ARG A 11 -7.05 -5.21 5.05
CA ARG A 11 -7.71 -6.48 5.40
C ARG A 11 -7.47 -7.55 4.34
N MET A 12 -7.65 -7.21 3.07
CA MET A 12 -7.52 -8.18 1.97
C MET A 12 -6.06 -8.59 1.73
N ALA A 13 -5.10 -7.67 1.88
CA ALA A 13 -3.69 -8.01 1.80
C ALA A 13 -3.27 -8.95 2.93
N GLU A 14 -3.76 -8.73 4.16
CA GLU A 14 -3.44 -9.55 5.34
C GLU A 14 -4.16 -10.91 5.34
N SER A 15 -5.45 -10.97 4.98
CA SER A 15 -6.24 -12.21 5.09
C SER A 15 -6.21 -13.09 3.86
N GLU A 16 -6.13 -12.49 2.66
CA GLU A 16 -6.22 -13.23 1.39
C GLU A 16 -4.91 -13.18 0.59
N ALA A 17 -3.83 -12.63 1.15
CA ALA A 17 -2.55 -12.41 0.46
C ALA A 17 -2.74 -11.69 -0.90
N MET A 18 -3.71 -10.75 -0.97
CA MET A 18 -4.05 -10.06 -2.21
C MET A 18 -2.87 -9.26 -2.79
N ILE A 19 -1.95 -8.82 -1.94
CA ILE A 19 -0.72 -8.09 -2.31
C ILE A 19 0.42 -8.67 -1.47
N GLU A 20 1.49 -9.12 -2.12
CA GLU A 20 2.69 -9.61 -1.45
C GLU A 20 3.95 -9.23 -2.26
N PRO A 21 4.95 -8.55 -1.67
CA PRO A 21 4.99 -7.98 -0.32
C PRO A 21 4.07 -6.76 -0.13
N PHE A 22 3.49 -6.60 1.06
CA PHE A 22 2.54 -5.53 1.39
C PHE A 22 3.11 -4.44 2.30
N ALA A 23 2.91 -3.17 1.92
CA ALA A 23 3.22 -2.00 2.73
C ALA A 23 1.93 -1.33 3.27
N PRO A 24 1.60 -1.46 4.57
CA PRO A 24 0.33 -0.98 5.13
C PRO A 24 0.20 0.55 5.15
N ASP A 25 1.32 1.27 5.07
CA ASP A 25 1.38 2.73 5.08
C ASP A 25 2.18 3.27 3.89
N LEU A 26 2.00 4.56 3.59
CA LEU A 26 2.72 5.24 2.53
C LEU A 26 4.18 5.48 2.90
N VAL A 27 5.09 4.70 2.33
CA VAL A 27 6.53 4.83 2.51
C VAL A 27 7.06 5.90 1.59
N ARG A 28 7.74 6.92 2.14
CA ARG A 28 8.28 8.07 1.39
C ARG A 28 9.77 8.32 1.59
N THR A 29 10.40 7.53 2.46
CA THR A 29 11.82 7.61 2.80
C THR A 29 12.40 6.22 2.98
N ASN A 30 13.66 6.04 2.58
CA ASN A 30 14.47 4.86 2.85
C ASN A 30 15.81 5.28 3.48
N GLU A 31 16.72 4.32 3.68
CA GLU A 31 18.06 4.55 4.26
C GLU A 31 18.89 5.60 3.50
N THR A 32 18.66 5.76 2.20
CA THR A 32 19.41 6.68 1.32
C THR A 32 18.78 8.07 1.24
N GLY A 33 17.56 8.25 1.77
CA GLY A 33 16.87 9.54 1.79
C GLY A 33 15.41 9.47 1.34
N LYS A 34 14.93 10.54 0.69
CA LYS A 34 13.56 10.61 0.15
C LYS A 34 13.44 9.76 -1.12
N ILE A 35 12.30 9.10 -1.28
CA ILE A 35 11.99 8.27 -2.45
C ILE A 35 10.63 8.66 -3.04
N VAL A 36 10.35 8.20 -4.26
CA VAL A 36 8.98 8.17 -4.80
C VAL A 36 8.17 7.26 -3.89
N SER A 37 7.06 7.78 -3.37
CA SER A 37 6.29 7.06 -2.37
C SER A 37 5.60 5.83 -2.94
N TYR A 38 5.46 4.79 -2.12
CA TYR A 38 4.71 3.58 -2.45
C TYR A 38 3.97 3.04 -1.22
N GLY A 39 3.03 2.12 -1.41
CA GLY A 39 2.24 1.51 -0.34
C GLY A 39 0.79 2.01 -0.28
N THR A 40 0.13 1.78 0.85
CA THR A 40 -1.31 2.04 0.98
C THR A 40 -1.63 3.54 1.09
N SER A 41 -2.54 4.00 0.24
CA SER A 41 -3.15 5.33 0.25
C SER A 41 -4.63 5.24 0.65
N SER A 42 -5.31 6.36 0.91
CA SER A 42 -6.67 6.39 1.48
C SER A 42 -7.69 5.53 0.73
N TYR A 43 -7.53 5.40 -0.58
CA TYR A 43 -8.43 4.66 -1.47
C TYR A 43 -7.68 3.91 -2.58
N GLY A 44 -6.42 3.53 -2.33
CA GLY A 44 -5.58 2.91 -3.35
C GLY A 44 -4.28 2.33 -2.79
N TYR A 45 -3.50 1.71 -3.66
CA TYR A 45 -2.19 1.17 -3.33
C TYR A 45 -1.19 1.51 -4.43
N ASP A 46 -0.12 2.20 -4.06
CA ASP A 46 0.93 2.64 -4.96
C ASP A 46 1.95 1.51 -5.12
N VAL A 47 1.98 0.89 -6.30
CA VAL A 47 2.90 -0.21 -6.64
C VAL A 47 4.27 0.36 -7.03
N ARG A 48 5.34 -0.32 -6.63
CA ARG A 48 6.71 -0.01 -7.07
C ARG A 48 7.18 -1.00 -8.15
N CYS A 49 8.04 -0.53 -9.05
CA CYS A 49 8.83 -1.37 -9.96
C CYS A 49 10.28 -1.56 -9.49
#